data_AF-A0A1F6BWP1-F1
#
_entry.id   AF-A0A1F6BWP1-F1
#
_cell.length_a   1.000
_cell.length_b   1.000
_cell.length_c   1.000
_cell.angle_alpha   90.00
_cell.angle_beta   90.00
_cell.angle_gamma   90.00
#
_symmetry.space_group_name_H-M   'P 1'
#
loop_
_entity.id
_entity.type
_entity.pdbx_description
1 polymer ?
#
loop_
_entity_poly.entity_id
_entity_poly.type
_entity_poly.pdbx_seq_one_letter_code
_entity_poly.pdbx_strand_id
1 'polypeptide(L)'
;IVSIAFFVALYQAFKLLGYIGQNKVFSLNSVKALRTIKYCAIVLGILIVMAGIYIRIFHAKGDDPAGFLAMCVVTTFISIVIATATAVFERTLQSAVDIKSENDLTV
;
A
#
# COMPACT_ATOMS: atom_id res chain seq x y z
N ILE A 1 3.67 -8.85 -13.06
CA ILE A 1 3.22 -9.03 -11.66
C ILE A 1 3.30 -7.71 -10.86
N VAL A 2 4.46 -7.05 -10.79
CA VAL A 2 4.62 -5.76 -10.08
C VAL A 2 3.66 -4.69 -10.61
N SER A 3 3.59 -4.52 -11.92
CA SER A 3 2.67 -3.55 -12.54
C SER A 3 1.20 -3.86 -12.24
N ILE A 4 0.83 -5.14 -12.14
CA ILE A 4 -0.55 -5.56 -11.84
C ILE A 4 -0.94 -5.12 -10.43
N ALA A 5 -0.08 -5.37 -9.43
CA ALA A 5 -0.31 -4.93 -8.06
C ALA A 5 -0.39 -3.40 -7.94
N PHE A 6 0.44 -2.69 -8.71
CA PHE A 6 0.41 -1.23 -8.79
C PHE A 6 -0.90 -0.70 -9.38
N PHE A 7 -1.35 -1.24 -10.51
CA PHE A 7 -2.62 -0.86 -11.14
C PHE A 7 -3.83 -1.20 -10.26
N VAL A 8 -3.80 -2.34 -9.56
CA VAL A 8 -4.83 -2.70 -8.58
C VAL A 8 -4.87 -1.68 -7.44
N ALA A 9 -3.71 -1.31 -6.87
CA ALA A 9 -3.63 -0.29 -5.82
C ALA A 9 -4.18 1.07 -6.29
N LEU A 10 -3.81 1.51 -7.50
CA LEU A 10 -4.32 2.73 -8.13
C LEU A 10 -5.83 2.69 -8.36
N TYR A 11 -6.35 1.59 -8.91
CA TYR A 11 -7.78 1.41 -9.11
C TYR A 11 -8.55 1.50 -7.78
N GLN A 12 -8.00 0.88 -6.74
CA GLN A 12 -8.60 0.90 -5.42
C GLN A 12 -8.55 2.31 -4.79
N ALA A 13 -7.49 3.09 -5.03
CA ALA A 13 -7.38 4.48 -4.62
C ALA A 13 -8.39 5.38 -5.35
N PHE A 14 -8.54 5.22 -6.68
CA PHE A 14 -9.57 5.92 -7.46
C PHE A 14 -10.99 5.55 -7.00
N LYS A 15 -11.24 4.29 -6.68
CA LYS A 15 -12.52 3.84 -6.12
C LYS A 15 -12.80 4.50 -4.76
N LEU A 16 -11.75 4.71 -3.95
CA LEU A 16 -11.85 5.44 -2.70
C LEU A 16 -12.19 6.93 -2.92
N LEU A 17 -11.54 7.58 -3.89
CA LEU A 17 -11.88 8.95 -4.31
C LEU A 17 -13.33 9.04 -4.83
N GLY A 18 -13.81 8.01 -5.53
CA GLY A 18 -15.23 7.90 -5.91
C GLY A 18 -16.16 7.82 -4.70
N TYR A 19 -15.78 7.06 -3.66
CA TYR A 19 -16.53 7.03 -2.40
C TYR A 19 -16.48 8.39 -1.65
N ILE A 20 -15.37 9.13 -1.76
CA ILE A 20 -15.26 10.53 -1.30
C ILE A 20 -16.28 11.40 -2.02
N GLY A 21 -16.33 11.36 -3.35
CA GLY A 21 -17.27 12.15 -4.15
C GLY A 21 -18.75 11.79 -3.92
N GLN A 22 -19.05 10.55 -3.54
CA GLN A 22 -20.41 10.08 -3.23
C GLN A 22 -20.79 10.24 -1.74
N ASN A 23 -19.95 10.88 -0.92
CA ASN A 23 -20.17 11.03 0.52
C ASN A 23 -20.31 9.69 1.29
N LYS A 24 -19.86 8.58 0.69
CA LYS A 24 -19.86 7.21 1.26
C LYS A 24 -18.47 6.78 1.72
N VAL A 25 -17.63 7.75 2.09
CA VAL A 25 -16.24 7.53 2.48
C VAL A 25 -16.15 6.67 3.74
N PHE A 26 -17.06 6.93 4.69
CA PHE A 26 -17.17 6.24 5.96
C PHE A 26 -18.03 4.98 5.81
N SER A 27 -17.55 4.05 5.00
CA SER A 27 -18.14 2.72 4.84
C SER A 27 -17.07 1.65 5.08
N LEU A 28 -17.50 0.50 5.63
CA LEU A 28 -16.68 -0.72 5.72
C LEU A 28 -16.06 -1.10 4.37
N ASN A 29 -16.71 -0.79 3.25
CA ASN A 29 -16.18 -1.05 1.90
C ASN A 29 -14.94 -0.20 1.58
N SER A 30 -14.87 1.04 2.07
CA SER A 30 -13.71 1.93 1.90
C SER A 30 -12.52 1.45 2.72
N VAL A 31 -12.77 1.00 3.96
CA VAL A 31 -11.72 0.40 4.81
C VAL A 31 -11.18 -0.89 4.17
N LYS A 32 -12.06 -1.75 3.66
CA LYS A 32 -11.66 -2.99 2.97
C LYS A 32 -10.83 -2.72 1.71
N ALA A 33 -11.16 -1.66 0.98
CA ALA A 33 -10.37 -1.17 -0.14
C ALA A 33 -8.96 -0.76 0.31
N LEU A 34 -8.82 0.03 1.38
CA LEU A 34 -7.52 0.42 1.91
C LEU A 34 -6.68 -0.77 2.39
N ARG A 35 -7.31 -1.73 3.07
CA ARG A 35 -6.65 -2.96 3.50
C ARG A 35 -6.06 -3.75 2.33
N THR A 36 -6.76 -3.75 1.20
CA THR A 36 -6.29 -4.40 -0.03
C THR A 36 -5.07 -3.67 -0.62
N ILE A 37 -5.07 -2.34 -0.62
CA ILE A 37 -3.92 -1.50 -1.04
C ILE A 37 -2.70 -1.80 -0.16
N LYS A 38 -2.89 -1.82 1.16
CA LYS A 38 -1.84 -2.16 2.13
C LYS A 38 -1.24 -3.55 1.85
N TYR A 39 -2.07 -4.55 1.59
CA TYR A 39 -1.60 -5.90 1.28
C TYR A 39 -0.80 -5.93 -0.02
N CYS A 40 -1.24 -5.21 -1.06
CA CYS A 40 -0.47 -5.06 -2.30
C CYS A 40 0.89 -4.38 -2.06
N ALA A 41 0.94 -3.31 -1.25
CA ALA A 41 2.19 -2.64 -0.91
C ALA A 41 3.18 -3.55 -0.16
N ILE A 42 2.69 -4.38 0.78
CA ILE A 42 3.51 -5.36 1.50
C ILE A 42 4.10 -6.40 0.54
N VAL A 43 3.26 -6.97 -0.33
CA VAL A 43 3.71 -7.98 -1.32
C VAL A 43 4.76 -7.39 -2.26
N LEU A 44 4.56 -6.15 -2.73
CA LEU A 44 5.54 -5.45 -3.56
C LEU A 44 6.86 -5.23 -2.82
N GLY A 45 6.81 -4.78 -1.55
CA GLY A 45 8.00 -4.62 -0.72
C GLY A 45 8.79 -5.93 -0.56
N ILE A 46 8.11 -7.04 -0.26
CA ILE A 46 8.74 -8.36 -0.13
C ILE A 46 9.41 -8.78 -1.43
N LEU A 47 8.75 -8.60 -2.58
CA LEU A 47 9.31 -8.93 -3.89
C LEU A 47 10.57 -8.13 -4.21
N ILE A 48 10.60 -6.84 -3.87
CA ILE A 48 11.77 -5.97 -4.06
C ILE A 48 12.94 -6.43 -3.19
N VAL A 49 12.69 -6.73 -1.91
CA VAL A 49 13.73 -7.23 -1.00
C VAL A 49 14.27 -8.59 -1.46
N MET A 50 13.39 -9.49 -1.90
CA MET A 50 13.78 -10.78 -2.48
C MET A 50 14.67 -10.61 -3.72
N ALA A 51 14.33 -9.68 -4.61
CA ALA A 51 15.15 -9.37 -5.78
C ALA A 51 16.53 -8.79 -5.38
N GLY A 52 16.57 -7.92 -4.36
CA GLY A 52 17.79 -7.41 -3.71
C GLY A 52 18.71 -8.53 -3.22
N ILE A 53 18.17 -9.48 -2.47
CA ILE A 53 18.90 -10.63 -1.93
C ILE A 53 19.38 -11.54 -3.06
N TYR A 54 18.53 -11.82 -4.05
CA TYR A 54 18.87 -12.68 -5.18
C TYR A 54 20.08 -12.13 -5.96
N ILE A 55 20.05 -10.83 -6.29
CA ILE A 55 21.17 -10.19 -7.00
C ILE A 55 22.43 -10.19 -6.15
N ARG A 56 22.35 -9.92 -4.83
CA ARG A 56 23.51 -9.97 -3.94
C ARG A 56 24.19 -11.35 -3.91
N ILE A 57 23.41 -12.44 -4.00
CA ILE A 57 23.93 -13.82 -3.96
C ILE A 57 24.48 -14.27 -5.33
N PHE A 58 23.81 -13.91 -6.42
CA PHE A 58 24.16 -14.37 -7.77
C PHE A 58 25.06 -13.40 -8.56
N HIS A 59 25.55 -12.35 -7.91
CA HIS A 59 26.37 -11.34 -8.56
C HIS A 59 27.73 -11.87 -9.04
N ALA A 60 28.16 -11.47 -10.24
CA ALA A 60 29.46 -11.85 -10.79
C ALA A 60 30.59 -11.03 -10.12
N LYS A 61 31.74 -11.66 -9.83
CA LYS A 61 32.88 -11.06 -9.09
C LYS A 61 33.45 -9.75 -9.66
N GLY A 62 33.13 -9.38 -10.90
CA GLY A 62 33.67 -8.20 -11.58
C GLY A 62 32.66 -7.09 -11.85
N ASP A 63 31.40 -7.28 -11.50
CA ASP A 63 30.36 -6.27 -11.62
C ASP A 63 30.14 -5.66 -10.22
N ASP A 64 29.62 -4.45 -10.07
CA ASP A 64 29.33 -3.87 -8.74
C ASP A 64 27.80 -3.72 -8.56
N PRO A 65 27.16 -4.47 -7.63
CA PRO A 65 25.71 -4.42 -7.47
C PRO A 65 25.24 -3.13 -6.77
N ALA A 66 26.14 -2.18 -6.46
CA ALA A 66 25.85 -0.92 -5.78
C ALA A 66 24.67 -0.15 -6.39
N GLY A 67 24.58 -0.08 -7.72
CA GLY A 67 23.47 0.61 -8.40
C GLY A 67 22.11 -0.05 -8.15
N PHE A 68 22.05 -1.38 -8.20
CA PHE A 68 20.83 -2.13 -7.94
C PHE A 68 20.43 -2.11 -6.46
N LEU A 69 21.40 -2.20 -5.56
CA LEU A 69 21.21 -2.05 -4.12
C LEU A 69 20.66 -0.67 -3.78
N ALA A 70 21.19 0.40 -4.39
CA ALA A 70 20.67 1.75 -4.21
C ALA A 70 19.21 1.89 -4.66
N MET A 71 18.85 1.32 -5.83
CA MET A 71 17.47 1.28 -6.31
C MET A 71 16.54 0.50 -5.36
N CYS A 72 17.00 -0.62 -4.79
CA CYS A 72 16.25 -1.37 -3.79
C CYS A 72 15.99 -0.54 -2.52
N VAL A 73 17.00 0.17 -2.02
CA VAL A 73 16.87 1.02 -0.82
C VAL A 73 15.87 2.14 -1.06
N VAL A 74 15.98 2.86 -2.18
CA VAL A 74 15.06 3.96 -2.52
C VAL A 74 13.63 3.45 -2.66
N THR A 75 13.44 2.32 -3.36
CA THR A 75 12.10 1.76 -3.57
C THR A 75 11.49 1.25 -2.27
N THR A 76 12.30 0.66 -1.38
CA THR A 76 11.85 0.24 -0.04
C THR A 76 11.41 1.45 0.79
N PHE A 77 12.17 2.55 0.74
CA PHE A 77 11.81 3.78 1.43
C PHE A 77 10.47 4.35 0.94
N ILE A 78 10.26 4.41 -0.37
CA ILE A 78 8.98 4.82 -0.98
C ILE A 78 7.85 3.89 -0.52
N SER A 79 8.08 2.57 -0.51
CA SER A 79 7.08 1.61 -0.03
C SER A 79 6.72 1.82 1.44
N ILE A 80 7.69 2.17 2.30
CA ILE A 80 7.44 2.51 3.71
C ILE A 80 6.58 3.77 3.82
N VAL A 81 6.90 4.82 3.07
CA VAL A 81 6.12 6.07 3.10
C VAL A 81 4.67 5.81 2.66
N ILE A 82 4.47 5.06 1.57
CA ILE A 82 3.14 4.68 1.08
C ILE A 82 2.41 3.80 2.11
N ALA A 83 3.08 2.83 2.71
CA ALA A 83 2.49 1.95 3.71
C ALA A 83 2.05 2.74 4.94
N THR A 84 2.89 3.67 5.41
CA THR A 84 2.58 4.53 6.57
C THR A 84 1.42 5.45 6.27
N ALA A 85 1.42 6.13 5.11
CA ALA A 85 0.33 6.98 4.68
C ALA A 85 -0.99 6.19 4.59
N THR A 86 -0.96 5.02 3.95
CA THR A 86 -2.13 4.12 3.84
C THR A 86 -2.61 3.66 5.21
N ALA A 87 -1.71 3.32 6.14
CA ALA A 87 -2.07 2.89 7.48
C ALA A 87 -2.71 4.01 8.32
N VAL A 88 -2.22 5.25 8.19
CA VAL A 88 -2.83 6.41 8.84
C VAL A 88 -4.24 6.64 8.28
N PHE A 89 -4.40 6.66 6.95
CA PHE A 89 -5.72 6.77 6.33
C PHE A 89 -6.66 5.61 6.69
N GLU A 90 -6.16 4.37 6.82
CA GLU A 90 -6.95 3.19 7.23
C GLU A 90 -7.53 3.42 8.62
N ARG A 91 -6.69 3.88 9.57
CA ARG A 91 -7.14 4.20 10.93
C ARG A 91 -8.13 5.35 10.97
N THR A 92 -7.86 6.45 10.27
CA THR A 92 -8.77 7.60 10.26
C THR A 92 -10.14 7.23 9.71
N LEU A 93 -10.19 6.45 8.61
CA LEU A 93 -11.46 5.98 8.05
C LEU A 93 -12.16 4.99 8.97
N GLN A 94 -11.43 4.06 9.59
CA GLN A 94 -11.99 3.10 10.55
C GLN A 94 -12.66 3.83 11.73
N SER A 95 -11.97 4.80 12.34
CA SER A 95 -12.52 5.57 13.47
C SER A 95 -13.77 6.35 13.08
N ALA A 96 -13.80 6.95 11.90
CA ALA A 96 -14.97 7.70 11.44
C ALA A 96 -16.15 6.79 11.04
N VAL A 97 -15.89 5.57 10.56
CA VAL A 97 -16.93 4.54 10.36
C VAL A 97 -17.53 4.11 11.70
N ASP A 98 -16.69 3.91 12.72
CA ASP A 98 -17.09 3.48 14.07
C ASP A 98 -18.03 4.50 14.72
N ILE A 99 -17.63 5.79 14.72
CA ILE A 99 -18.46 6.90 15.21
C ILE A 99 -19.80 6.98 14.46
N LYS A 100 -19.79 6.81 13.13
CA LYS A 100 -21.04 6.84 12.36
C LYS A 100 -21.94 5.65 12.69
N SER A 101 -21.38 4.47 12.91
CA SER A 101 -22.12 3.26 13.29
C SER A 101 -22.73 3.38 14.68
N GLU A 102 -22.03 4.00 15.64
CA GLU A 102 -22.54 4.24 16.99
C GLU A 102 -23.69 5.26 16.99
N ASN A 103 -23.55 6.33 16.20
CA ASN A 103 -24.61 7.31 16.01
C ASN A 103 -25.87 6.66 15.41
N ASP A 104 -25.76 5.82 14.38
CA ASP A 104 -26.90 5.13 13.76
C ASP A 104 -27.62 4.15 14.70
N LEU A 105 -26.93 3.66 15.74
CA LEU A 105 -27.46 2.70 16.72
C LEU A 105 -28.19 3.37 17.90
N THR A 106 -27.97 4.66 18.12
CA THR A 106 -28.51 5.41 19.28
C THR A 106 -29.67 6.34 18.92
N VAL A 107 -29.97 6.57 17.64
CA VAL A 107 -31.16 7.29 17.16
C VAL A 107 -32.30 6.35 16.80
#